data_AF-A0A916EBK6-F1
#
_entry.id   AF-A0A916EBK6-F1
#
_cell.length_a   1.000
_cell.length_b   1.000
_cell.length_c   1.000
_cell.angle_alpha   90.00
_cell.angle_beta   90.00
_cell.angle_gamma   90.00
#
_symmetry.space_group_name_H-M   'P 1'
#
loop_
_entity.id
_entity.type
_entity.pdbx_description
1 polymer ?
#
loop_
_entity_poly.entity_id
_entity_poly.type
_entity_poly.pdbx_seq_one_letter_code
_entity_poly.pdbx_strand_id
1 'polypeptide(L)'
;MYLFLAGDSSALSNWAYIDNPSIAILIVLFSLLVVIYLMNLLIGLLNMEIGEDNNRVSYLIQKAEILAEIELFYLLPHQRRWQTWFPEVIYYYADVDKTRIEIKRSIEVGEWDTKEFTEMRKNLLKLLEIKHNPIDNEVIMKKLEKLEELEKSYDKKLEKLDKLEKLEELLEEIRAK
;
A
#
# COMPACT_ATOMS: atom_id res chain seq x y z
N MET A 1 7.50 -35.18 -13.03
CA MET A 1 6.79 -34.05 -13.68
C MET A 1 7.31 -32.69 -13.21
N TYR A 2 7.34 -32.37 -11.91
CA TYR A 2 7.92 -31.09 -11.42
C TYR A 2 9.40 -30.90 -11.81
N LEU A 3 10.23 -31.95 -11.68
CA LEU A 3 11.62 -31.92 -12.14
C LEU A 3 11.73 -31.56 -13.64
N PHE A 4 10.82 -32.08 -14.45
CA PHE A 4 10.76 -31.77 -15.88
C PHE A 4 10.40 -30.30 -16.16
N LEU A 5 9.51 -29.72 -15.34
CA LEU A 5 9.18 -28.29 -15.40
C LEU A 5 10.38 -27.40 -15.06
N ALA A 6 11.28 -27.87 -14.19
CA ALA A 6 12.53 -27.20 -13.83
C ALA A 6 13.67 -27.44 -14.85
N GLY A 7 13.40 -28.15 -15.95
CA GLY A 7 14.38 -28.46 -16.99
C GLY A 7 15.23 -29.71 -16.73
N ASP A 8 14.92 -30.47 -15.69
CA ASP A 8 15.63 -31.72 -15.38
C ASP A 8 15.03 -32.89 -16.20
N SER A 9 15.80 -33.32 -17.21
CA SER A 9 15.45 -34.42 -18.11
C SER A 9 15.59 -35.80 -17.46
N SER A 10 16.18 -35.91 -16.26
CA SER A 10 16.19 -37.16 -15.49
C SER A 10 14.77 -37.63 -15.14
N ALA A 11 13.80 -36.73 -15.12
CA ALA A 11 12.38 -37.06 -14.99
C ALA A 11 11.84 -37.94 -16.14
N LEU A 12 12.55 -37.99 -17.26
CA LEU A 12 12.28 -38.80 -18.45
C LEU A 12 13.29 -39.94 -18.61
N SER A 13 14.02 -40.33 -17.56
CA SER A 13 15.02 -41.41 -17.68
C SER A 13 14.40 -42.81 -17.79
N ASN A 14 13.13 -42.98 -17.42
CA ASN A 14 12.43 -44.27 -17.52
C ASN A 14 12.00 -44.54 -18.96
N TRP A 15 12.62 -45.52 -19.63
CA TRP A 15 12.43 -45.86 -21.05
C TRP A 15 10.99 -46.21 -21.50
N ALA A 16 10.02 -46.33 -20.59
CA ALA A 16 8.65 -46.75 -20.87
C ALA A 16 7.84 -45.81 -21.80
N TYR A 17 8.30 -44.59 -22.08
CA TYR A 17 7.64 -43.66 -23.03
C TYR A 17 8.08 -43.86 -24.49
N ILE A 18 9.21 -44.54 -24.74
CA ILE A 18 9.70 -44.81 -26.11
C ILE A 18 8.75 -45.79 -26.82
N ASP A 19 8.15 -46.71 -26.06
CA ASP A 19 7.23 -47.73 -26.58
C ASP A 19 5.82 -47.20 -26.89
N ASN A 20 5.53 -45.93 -26.55
CA ASN A 20 4.19 -45.33 -26.69
C ASN A 20 4.26 -43.99 -27.45
N PRO A 21 4.00 -43.98 -28.77
CA PRO A 21 4.09 -42.78 -29.61
C PRO A 21 3.27 -41.59 -29.09
N SER A 22 2.09 -41.85 -28.51
CA SER A 22 1.22 -40.82 -27.95
C SER A 22 1.84 -40.09 -26.75
N ILE A 23 2.58 -40.81 -25.91
CA ILE A 23 3.26 -40.24 -24.73
C ILE A 23 4.43 -39.38 -25.18
N ALA A 24 5.20 -39.83 -26.18
CA ALA A 24 6.28 -39.05 -26.78
C ALA A 24 5.78 -37.71 -27.36
N ILE A 25 4.68 -37.74 -28.12
CA ILE A 25 4.05 -36.53 -28.67
C ILE A 25 3.60 -35.58 -27.54
N LEU A 26 2.97 -36.12 -26.49
CA LEU A 26 2.52 -35.32 -25.35
C LEU A 26 3.68 -34.66 -24.61
N ILE A 27 4.81 -35.36 -24.41
CA ILE A 27 6.01 -34.81 -23.77
C ILE A 27 6.57 -33.66 -24.60
N VAL A 28 6.67 -33.80 -25.92
CA VAL A 28 7.19 -32.75 -26.81
C VAL A 28 6.30 -31.51 -26.78
N LEU A 29 4.97 -31.70 -26.89
CA LEU A 29 4.01 -30.59 -26.81
C LEU A 29 4.05 -29.90 -25.45
N PHE A 30 4.10 -30.67 -24.37
CA PHE A 30 4.20 -30.13 -23.01
C PHE A 30 5.49 -29.34 -22.80
N SER A 31 6.63 -29.83 -23.32
CA SER A 31 7.92 -29.13 -23.26
C SER A 31 7.87 -27.78 -23.97
N LEU A 32 7.30 -27.76 -25.19
CA LEU A 32 7.15 -26.53 -25.97
C LEU A 32 6.24 -25.52 -25.26
N LEU A 33 5.13 -25.97 -24.68
CA LEU A 33 4.23 -25.11 -23.90
C LEU A 33 4.94 -24.51 -22.68
N VAL A 34 5.68 -25.32 -21.93
CA VAL A 34 6.37 -24.85 -20.71
C VAL A 34 7.44 -23.81 -21.05
N VAL A 35 8.31 -24.11 -22.03
CA VAL A 35 9.42 -23.24 -22.40
C VAL A 35 8.94 -21.97 -23.10
N ILE A 36 8.01 -22.09 -24.07
CA ILE A 36 7.60 -20.94 -24.89
C ILE A 36 6.56 -20.09 -24.18
N TYR A 37 5.60 -20.70 -23.47
CA TYR A 37 4.48 -19.98 -22.90
C TYR A 37 4.66 -19.71 -21.41
N LEU A 38 4.79 -20.76 -20.58
CA LEU A 38 4.78 -20.59 -19.12
C LEU A 38 6.00 -19.83 -18.61
N MET A 39 7.22 -20.16 -19.05
CA MET A 39 8.42 -19.48 -18.56
C MET A 39 8.47 -18.01 -18.99
N ASN A 40 8.09 -17.72 -20.24
CA ASN A 40 8.05 -16.34 -20.73
C ASN A 40 6.94 -15.53 -20.06
N LEU A 41 5.77 -16.12 -19.83
CA LEU A 41 4.69 -15.49 -19.06
C LEU A 41 5.12 -15.21 -17.63
N LEU A 42 5.74 -16.19 -16.96
CA LEU A 42 6.22 -16.05 -15.59
C LEU A 42 7.28 -14.95 -15.47
N ILE A 43 8.25 -14.91 -16.37
CA ILE A 43 9.26 -13.84 -16.43
C ILE A 43 8.59 -12.47 -16.64
N GLY A 44 7.60 -12.39 -17.54
CA GLY A 44 6.86 -11.15 -17.79
C GLY A 44 6.08 -10.66 -16.56
N LEU A 45 5.39 -11.55 -15.87
CA LEU A 45 4.66 -11.24 -14.63
C LEU A 45 5.60 -10.83 -13.50
N LEU A 46 6.70 -11.57 -13.30
CA LEU A 46 7.71 -11.21 -12.29
C LEU A 46 8.35 -9.87 -12.59
N ASN A 47 8.64 -9.56 -13.85
CA ASN A 47 9.23 -8.29 -14.22
C ASN A 47 8.27 -7.10 -13.98
N MET A 48 6.97 -7.31 -14.18
CA MET A 48 5.95 -6.30 -13.87
C MET A 48 5.90 -6.02 -12.37
N GLU A 49 5.83 -7.07 -11.54
CA GLU A 49 5.77 -6.94 -10.08
C GLU A 49 7.06 -6.32 -9.50
N ILE A 50 8.24 -6.77 -9.96
CA ILE A 50 9.53 -6.20 -9.52
C ILE A 50 9.64 -4.72 -9.89
N GLY A 51 9.08 -4.31 -11.03
CA GLY A 51 9.06 -2.91 -11.44
C GLY A 51 8.23 -2.03 -10.51
N GLU A 52 7.13 -2.55 -9.97
CA GLU A 52 6.23 -1.86 -9.04
C GLU A 52 6.80 -1.81 -7.61
N ASP A 53 7.43 -2.89 -7.16
CA ASP A 53 7.91 -3.08 -5.78
C ASP A 53 9.38 -2.71 -5.54
N ASN A 54 10.16 -2.29 -6.56
CA ASN A 54 11.53 -1.79 -6.38
C ASN A 54 11.55 -0.37 -5.79
N ASN A 55 10.96 -0.22 -4.60
CA ASN A 55 10.86 1.03 -3.89
C ASN A 55 11.88 1.08 -2.74
N ARG A 56 12.88 1.97 -2.89
CA ARG A 56 13.88 2.26 -1.86
C ARG A 56 13.24 2.66 -0.53
N VAL A 57 12.08 3.32 -0.56
CA VAL A 57 11.36 3.72 0.66
C VAL A 57 10.83 2.49 1.40
N SER A 58 10.17 1.56 0.71
CA SER A 58 9.70 0.30 1.30
C SER A 58 10.84 -0.51 1.91
N TYR A 59 12.00 -0.58 1.23
CA TYR A 59 13.20 -1.22 1.78
C TYR A 59 13.66 -0.58 3.09
N LEU A 60 13.69 0.75 3.16
CA LEU A 60 14.11 1.47 4.37
C LEU A 60 13.11 1.28 5.52
N ILE A 61 11.81 1.26 5.22
CA ILE A 61 10.75 0.99 6.21
C ILE A 61 10.91 -0.41 6.79
N GLN A 62 11.00 -1.44 5.95
CA GLN A 62 11.19 -2.82 6.41
C GLN A 62 12.48 -2.99 7.21
N LYS A 63 13.56 -2.32 6.78
CA LYS A 63 14.82 -2.33 7.53
C LYS A 63 14.67 -1.70 8.91
N ALA A 64 13.93 -0.60 9.03
CA ALA A 64 13.67 0.04 10.32
C ALA A 64 12.79 -0.82 11.23
N GLU A 65 11.78 -1.48 10.67
CA GLU A 65 10.89 -2.40 11.39
C GLU A 65 11.66 -3.60 11.96
N ILE A 66 12.51 -4.24 11.15
CA ILE A 66 13.38 -5.34 11.59
C ILE A 66 14.34 -4.87 12.70
N LEU A 67 14.91 -3.67 12.56
CA LEU A 67 15.80 -3.12 13.60
C LEU A 67 15.06 -2.88 14.90
N ALA A 68 13.85 -2.31 14.85
CA ALA A 68 13.01 -2.10 16.03
C ALA A 68 12.65 -3.43 16.72
N GLU A 69 12.35 -4.48 15.94
CA GLU A 69 12.06 -5.81 16.46
C GLU A 69 13.29 -6.43 17.16
N ILE A 70 14.47 -6.31 16.54
CA ILE A 70 15.75 -6.75 17.14
C ILE A 70 16.00 -6.00 18.46
N GLU A 71 15.82 -4.68 18.47
CA GLU A 71 16.00 -3.86 19.66
C GLU A 71 15.02 -4.20 20.78
N LEU A 72 13.77 -4.51 20.44
CA LEU A 72 12.74 -4.77 21.44
C LEU A 72 12.87 -6.18 22.05
N PHE A 73 13.15 -7.19 21.22
CA PHE A 73 13.06 -8.60 21.63
C PHE A 73 14.39 -9.31 21.81
N TYR A 74 15.47 -8.87 21.15
CA TYR A 74 16.72 -9.62 21.09
C TYR A 74 17.91 -8.94 21.79
N LEU A 75 17.77 -7.68 22.25
CA LEU A 75 18.84 -6.95 22.92
C LEU A 75 18.58 -6.71 24.41
N LEU A 76 19.61 -6.96 25.23
CA LEU A 76 19.61 -6.62 26.65
C LEU A 76 19.68 -5.09 26.85
N PRO A 77 19.16 -4.56 27.99
CA PRO A 77 19.15 -3.12 28.26
C PRO A 77 20.52 -2.44 28.16
N HIS A 78 21.62 -3.15 28.47
CA HIS A 78 22.96 -2.60 28.35
C HIS A 78 23.46 -2.54 26.90
N GLN A 79 23.03 -3.47 26.03
CA GLN A 79 23.42 -3.51 24.61
C GLN A 79 22.75 -2.37 23.83
N ARG A 80 21.50 -2.03 24.18
CA ARG A 80 20.78 -0.88 23.61
C ARG A 80 21.39 0.48 23.95
N ARG A 81 22.21 0.55 25.01
CA ARG A 81 22.92 1.77 25.43
C ARG A 81 24.34 1.85 24.89
N TRP A 82 24.76 0.91 24.05
CA TRP A 82 26.08 1.00 23.42
C TRP A 82 26.05 2.01 22.28
N GLN A 83 26.63 3.18 22.53
CA GLN A 83 26.72 4.28 21.55
C GLN A 83 27.41 3.89 20.24
N THR A 84 28.30 2.90 20.27
CA THR A 84 28.95 2.37 19.07
C THR A 84 28.00 1.59 18.15
N TRP A 85 26.93 1.01 18.68
CA TRP A 85 25.93 0.25 17.91
C TRP A 85 24.65 1.08 17.67
N PHE A 86 24.27 1.88 18.67
CA PHE A 86 23.09 2.76 18.65
C PHE A 86 23.52 4.18 19.03
N PRO A 87 23.90 5.02 18.05
CA PRO A 87 24.26 6.39 18.34
C PRO A 87 23.06 7.14 18.89
N GLU A 88 23.31 8.01 19.86
CA GLU A 88 22.25 8.83 20.50
C GLU A 88 21.62 9.83 19.51
N VAL A 89 22.37 10.22 18.47
CA VAL A 89 21.92 11.16 17.43
C VAL A 89 22.28 10.62 16.06
N ILE A 90 21.31 10.60 15.15
CA ILE A 90 21.50 10.23 13.75
C ILE A 90 21.43 11.51 12.90
N TYR A 91 22.54 11.83 12.21
CA TYR A 91 22.57 12.94 11.27
C TYR A 91 22.09 12.46 9.90
N TYR A 92 21.04 13.08 9.38
CA TYR A 92 20.57 12.86 8.02
C TYR A 92 20.69 14.14 7.19
N TYR A 93 21.21 14.01 5.98
CA TYR A 93 21.24 15.11 5.02
C TYR A 93 19.93 15.15 4.25
N ALA A 94 19.20 16.24 4.43
CA ALA A 94 17.98 16.54 3.67
C ALA A 94 18.17 17.80 2.84
N ASP A 95 17.74 17.75 1.59
CA ASP A 95 17.71 18.90 0.70
C ASP A 95 16.56 19.84 1.14
N VAL A 96 16.90 21.07 1.50
CA VAL A 96 15.96 22.04 2.08
C VAL A 96 14.76 22.30 1.15
N ASP A 97 15.00 22.41 -0.15
CA ASP A 97 13.94 22.74 -1.12
C ASP A 97 13.02 21.54 -1.35
N LYS A 98 13.59 20.34 -1.51
CA LYS A 98 12.80 19.11 -1.63
C LYS A 98 11.98 18.84 -0.39
N THR A 99 12.58 19.00 0.79
CA THR A 99 11.87 18.82 2.08
C THR A 99 10.74 19.83 2.22
N ARG A 100 10.95 21.08 1.82
CA ARG A 100 9.90 22.11 1.87
C ARG A 100 8.73 21.76 0.95
N ILE A 101 8.99 21.27 -0.26
CA ILE A 101 7.93 20.85 -1.21
C ILE A 101 7.14 19.68 -0.63
N GLU A 102 7.82 18.65 -0.13
CA GLU A 102 7.16 17.45 0.37
C GLU A 102 6.30 17.73 1.61
N ILE A 103 6.79 18.54 2.54
CA ILE A 103 6.01 18.91 3.73
C ILE A 103 4.74 19.69 3.36
N LYS A 104 4.83 20.61 2.39
CA LYS A 104 3.63 21.31 1.89
C LYS A 104 2.63 20.33 1.28
N ARG A 105 3.11 19.40 0.45
CA ARG A 105 2.29 18.32 -0.14
C ARG A 105 1.59 17.50 0.95
N SER A 106 2.33 17.02 1.95
CA SER A 106 1.76 16.24 3.06
C SER A 106 0.73 17.01 3.88
N ILE A 107 0.92 18.32 4.06
CA ILE A 107 -0.07 19.20 4.72
C ILE A 107 -1.35 19.30 3.89
N GLU A 108 -1.22 19.50 2.58
CA GLU A 108 -2.37 19.62 1.65
C GLU A 108 -3.17 18.31 1.54
N VAL A 109 -2.48 17.16 1.52
CA VAL A 109 -3.10 15.83 1.45
C VAL A 109 -3.67 15.39 2.81
N GLY A 110 -3.29 16.05 3.91
CA GLY A 110 -3.71 15.71 5.27
C GLY A 110 -2.93 14.56 5.91
N GLU A 111 -1.84 14.11 5.28
CA GLU A 111 -0.91 13.10 5.81
C GLU A 111 0.02 13.66 6.89
N TRP A 112 0.08 14.99 7.03
CA TRP A 112 0.86 15.65 8.07
C TRP A 112 0.21 15.46 9.44
N ASP A 113 0.56 14.36 10.11
CA ASP A 113 0.16 14.13 11.50
C ASP A 113 0.63 15.29 12.40
N THR A 114 -0.23 15.68 13.35
CA THR A 114 0.05 16.77 14.30
C THR A 114 0.12 16.29 15.74
N LYS A 115 -0.13 14.99 16.01
CA LYS A 115 -0.25 14.44 17.36
C LYS A 115 1.10 14.13 18.00
N GLU A 116 2.05 13.59 17.25
CA GLU A 116 3.38 13.24 17.79
C GLU A 116 4.47 14.28 17.47
N PHE A 117 5.54 14.33 18.28
CA PHE A 117 6.72 15.17 18.03
C PHE A 117 6.43 16.66 17.74
N THR A 118 5.38 17.22 18.35
CA THR A 118 4.86 18.57 18.05
C THR A 118 5.94 19.66 18.10
N GLU A 119 6.84 19.60 19.09
CA GLU A 119 7.91 20.60 19.25
C GLU A 119 8.96 20.51 18.13
N MET A 120 9.38 19.29 17.77
CA MET A 120 10.32 19.06 16.69
C MET A 120 9.74 19.49 15.34
N ARG A 121 8.44 19.23 15.10
CA ARG A 121 7.72 19.67 13.91
C ARG A 121 7.63 21.19 13.81
N LYS A 122 7.31 21.89 14.91
CA LYS A 122 7.33 23.37 14.95
C LYS A 122 8.71 23.93 14.61
N ASN A 123 9.77 23.35 15.17
CA ASN A 123 11.14 23.75 14.89
C ASN A 123 11.51 23.52 13.41
N LEU A 124 11.09 22.40 12.83
CA LEU A 124 11.29 22.08 11.42
C LEU A 124 10.57 23.08 10.50
N LEU A 125 9.29 23.37 10.77
CA LEU A 125 8.51 24.34 9.98
C LEU A 125 9.13 25.75 10.06
N LYS A 126 9.62 26.13 11.24
CA LYS A 126 10.33 27.39 11.44
C LYS A 126 11.65 27.44 10.65
N LEU A 127 12.42 26.35 10.68
CA LEU A 127 13.70 26.25 9.95
C LEU A 127 13.50 26.27 8.43
N LEU A 128 12.41 25.68 7.94
CA LEU A 128 12.04 25.66 6.53
C LEU A 128 11.25 26.90 6.09
N GLU A 129 10.98 27.84 7.00
CA GLU A 129 10.17 29.05 6.76
C GLU A 129 8.76 28.76 6.21
N ILE A 130 8.18 27.62 6.60
CA ILE A 130 6.83 27.24 6.20
C ILE A 130 5.85 27.86 7.19
N LYS A 131 5.02 28.80 6.72
CA LYS A 131 3.88 29.30 7.49
C LYS A 131 2.78 28.25 7.52
N HIS A 132 2.80 27.40 8.54
CA HIS A 132 1.74 26.43 8.81
C HIS A 132 1.21 26.64 10.23
N ASN A 133 -0.08 26.97 10.33
CA ASN A 133 -0.75 27.15 11.61
C ASN A 133 -1.57 25.88 11.89
N PRO A 134 -1.17 25.02 12.84
CA PRO A 134 -1.87 23.76 13.11
C PRO A 134 -3.33 23.97 13.56
N ILE A 135 -3.64 25.16 14.09
CA ILE A 135 -4.98 25.57 14.49
C ILE A 135 -5.94 25.60 13.29
N ASP A 136 -5.47 25.98 12.10
CA ASP A 136 -6.33 26.04 10.91
C ASP A 136 -6.74 24.64 10.46
N ASN A 137 -5.84 23.64 10.49
CA ASN A 137 -6.19 22.27 10.13
C ASN A 137 -7.16 21.63 11.12
N GLU A 138 -7.04 21.89 12.42
CA GLU A 138 -8.00 21.38 13.41
C GLU A 138 -9.39 22.01 13.24
N VAL A 139 -9.45 23.29 12.90
CA VAL A 139 -10.70 24.01 12.59
C VAL A 139 -11.30 23.51 11.27
N ILE A 140 -10.47 23.24 10.26
CA ILE A 140 -10.90 22.69 8.96
C ILE A 140 -11.44 21.27 9.15
N MET A 141 -10.74 20.39 9.89
CA MET A 141 -11.21 19.04 10.19
C MET A 141 -12.54 19.03 10.92
N LYS A 142 -12.70 19.87 11.96
CA LYS A 142 -13.98 20.02 12.66
C LYS A 142 -15.10 20.55 11.77
N LYS A 143 -14.78 21.40 10.79
CA LYS A 143 -15.75 21.85 9.78
C LYS A 143 -16.11 20.74 8.79
N LEU A 144 -15.14 19.90 8.42
CA LEU A 144 -15.32 18.77 7.51
C LEU A 144 -16.22 17.70 8.14
N GLU A 145 -15.95 17.31 9.40
CA GLU A 145 -16.80 16.38 10.17
C GLU A 145 -18.26 16.88 10.24
N LYS A 146 -18.45 18.17 10.51
CA LYS A 146 -19.78 18.79 10.53
C LYS A 146 -20.47 18.79 9.17
N LEU A 147 -19.74 18.96 8.07
CA LEU A 147 -20.29 18.87 6.72
C LEU A 147 -20.74 17.44 6.39
N GLU A 148 -19.95 16.45 6.79
CA GLU A 148 -20.26 15.03 6.58
C GLU A 148 -21.51 14.59 7.37
N GLU A 149 -21.66 15.05 8.62
CA GLU A 149 -22.88 14.85 9.41
C GLU A 149 -24.11 15.51 8.77
N LEU A 150 -23.91 16.70 8.19
CA LEU A 150 -24.97 17.44 7.53
C LEU A 150 -25.42 16.75 6.24
N GLU A 151 -24.48 16.24 5.44
CA GLU A 151 -24.77 15.46 4.22
C GLU A 151 -25.60 14.21 4.54
N LYS A 152 -25.19 13.42 5.54
CA LYS A 152 -25.96 12.26 6.04
C LYS A 152 -27.37 12.65 6.51
N SER A 153 -27.52 13.84 7.10
CA SER A 153 -28.83 14.38 7.50
C SER A 153 -29.71 14.70 6.30
N TYR A 154 -29.14 15.28 5.24
CA TYR A 154 -29.85 15.60 4.00
C TYR A 154 -30.27 14.34 3.24
N ASP A 155 -29.40 13.34 3.09
CA ASP A 155 -29.73 12.06 2.45
C ASP A 155 -30.93 11.38 3.12
N LYS A 156 -30.94 11.37 4.46
CA LYS A 156 -32.03 10.80 5.24
C LYS A 156 -33.34 11.58 5.09
N LYS A 157 -33.28 12.89 4.83
CA LYS A 157 -34.47 13.70 4.50
C LYS A 157 -34.94 13.42 3.09
N LEU A 158 -34.04 13.24 2.13
CA LEU A 158 -34.35 12.93 0.74
C LEU A 158 -35.09 11.59 0.63
N GLU A 159 -34.61 10.55 1.32
CA GLU A 159 -35.31 9.25 1.37
C GLU A 159 -36.74 9.34 1.93
N LYS A 160 -36.98 10.26 2.88
CA LYS A 160 -38.33 10.48 3.42
C LYS A 160 -39.23 11.22 2.44
N LEU A 161 -38.66 12.12 1.64
CA LEU A 161 -39.38 12.86 0.62
C LEU A 161 -39.82 11.94 -0.52
N ASP A 162 -38.92 11.07 -1.00
CA ASP A 162 -39.23 10.08 -2.03
C ASP A 162 -40.36 9.12 -1.60
N LYS A 163 -40.42 8.78 -0.31
CA LYS A 163 -41.52 7.97 0.25
C LYS A 163 -42.84 8.73 0.29
N LEU A 164 -42.80 10.04 0.49
CA LEU A 164 -43.99 10.89 0.49
C LEU A 164 -44.55 11.05 -0.94
N GLU A 165 -43.67 11.29 -1.91
CA GLU A 165 -44.03 11.45 -3.33
C GLU A 165 -44.69 10.17 -3.88
N LYS A 166 -44.14 9.00 -3.58
CA LYS A 166 -44.78 7.70 -3.90
C LYS A 166 -46.15 7.52 -3.26
N LEU A 167 -46.38 8.09 -2.07
CA LEU A 167 -47.67 8.02 -1.40
C LEU A 167 -48.69 8.95 -2.06
N GLU A 168 -48.26 10.12 -2.53
CA GLU A 168 -49.08 11.07 -3.29
C GLU A 168 -49.49 10.50 -4.65
N GLU A 169 -48.57 9.86 -5.39
CA GLU A 169 -48.89 9.17 -6.65
C GLU A 169 -49.96 8.08 -6.46
N LEU A 170 -49.81 7.25 -5.41
CA LEU A 170 -50.80 6.21 -5.07
C LEU A 170 -52.17 6.80 -4.70
N LEU A 171 -52.20 7.97 -4.04
CA LEU A 171 -53.45 8.66 -3.70
C LEU A 171 -54.16 9.24 -4.92
N GLU A 172 -53.41 9.80 -5.88
CA GLU A 172 -53.96 10.29 -7.14
C GLU A 172 -54.51 9.13 -8.01
N GLU A 173 -53.82 7.99 -8.07
CA GLU A 173 -54.33 6.78 -8.75
C GLU A 173 -55.64 6.25 -8.14
N ILE A 174 -55.78 6.30 -6.81
CA ILE A 174 -57.02 5.90 -6.13
C ILE A 174 -58.16 6.89 -6.43
N ARG A 175 -57.86 8.19 -6.50
CA ARG A 175 -58.87 9.23 -6.81
C ARG A 175 -59.34 9.22 -8.26
N ALA A 176 -58.55 8.70 -9.18
CA ALA A 176 -58.89 8.59 -10.60
C ALA A 176 -59.78 7.38 -10.96
N LYS A 177 -60.08 6.50 -10.00
CA LYS A 177 -60.99 5.36 -10.13
C LYS A 177 -62.37 5.66 -9.55
#